data_AF-A0A7M3MT60-F1
#
_entry.id   AF-A0A7M3MT60-F1
#
_cell.length_a   1.000
_cell.length_b   1.000
_cell.length_c   1.000
_cell.angle_alpha   90.00
_cell.angle_beta   90.00
_cell.angle_gamma   90.00
#
_symmetry.space_group_name_H-M   'P 1'
#
loop_
_entity.id
_entity.type
_entity.pdbx_description
1 polymer ?
#
loop_
_entity_poly.entity_id
_entity_poly.type
_entity_poly.pdbx_seq_one_letter_code
_entity_poly.pdbx_strand_id
1 'polypeptide(L)'
;MVDRALGLPREPDRVRGRGGGLVDLLLWVATGGPHERPVLTEAPGQGRRRVPVTGQWSVGSGVQPPNRSPTVVPSLPNVHVTTDAITDLAVDVLIVPVFRGAIEGPGTDTALRALGLSEVPRDASFRGKPGEVLQLAAPGQPWGRVMLVGLGRLDELTTAMVRRAMGAAIRSVTTSAATVATTLALVETSAASIQAAAEGALLGAYRYDESRSAPDPVTLTDVTLVVPSSLAEAAANAVRRAALHASAQCVARDLVAMPPNQLGPEEVATYAVDHLGDDIEVEVWDEDRLRAERCGGLLSVAQGSARPPRLVRLRYRPPAPVASVALVGKGITFDSGGISLKRPSSAMDAMKGDMGGVAAVIGVFSVLTELGVNVEVSAELCLAENLPSGSATRPSDVVTYRDGTTVEVLNTDAEGRLVLADGLLLAAEADVDAIVDIATLTGAVSAAIGRHAVGVFANDDDLLRQLLTAGEEAGEPSWHLPLWEELSEGLESDVADLRNIGDKDMGAGASVGGLFLRHFVDGTPWAHLDIAGASWRDKERDHLSKQGTGVPVRTLLRWLEQAG
;
A
#
# COMPACT_ATOMS: atom_id res chain seq x y z
N MET A 1 26.16 -30.15 -34.37
CA MET A 1 27.34 -30.07 -35.26
C MET A 1 27.90 -28.66 -35.15
N VAL A 2 29.11 -28.38 -34.66
CA VAL A 2 30.21 -29.16 -34.03
C VAL A 2 30.88 -28.13 -33.09
N ASP A 3 30.79 -28.21 -31.77
CA ASP A 3 31.62 -29.00 -30.82
C ASP A 3 33.09 -28.52 -30.68
N ARG A 4 33.44 -28.10 -29.45
CA ARG A 4 34.74 -28.01 -28.74
C ARG A 4 34.57 -27.03 -27.56
N ALA A 5 34.46 -27.43 -26.29
CA ALA A 5 35.29 -28.31 -25.46
C ALA A 5 36.59 -27.65 -24.95
N LEU A 6 36.53 -27.16 -23.71
CA LEU A 6 37.64 -27.16 -22.74
C LEU A 6 37.06 -27.59 -21.39
N GLY A 7 37.78 -28.45 -20.68
CA GLY A 7 37.43 -28.92 -19.35
C GLY A 7 38.68 -29.28 -18.55
N LEU A 8 38.46 -29.90 -17.38
CA LEU A 8 39.38 -30.45 -16.37
C LEU A 8 39.19 -29.76 -14.99
N PRO A 9 39.36 -30.49 -13.87
CA PRO A 9 38.95 -31.88 -13.63
C PRO A 9 38.17 -32.05 -12.29
N ARG A 10 37.58 -33.23 -12.08
CA ARG A 10 37.14 -33.72 -10.76
C ARG A 10 38.01 -34.91 -10.35
N GLU A 11 38.35 -35.01 -9.06
CA GLU A 11 38.70 -36.26 -8.38
C GLU A 11 38.30 -36.20 -6.89
N PRO A 12 38.20 -37.34 -6.16
CA PRO A 12 37.15 -37.50 -5.14
C PRO A 12 37.61 -37.84 -3.70
N ASP A 13 36.62 -37.80 -2.80
CA ASP A 13 36.45 -38.52 -1.52
C ASP A 13 37.66 -39.09 -0.76
N ARG A 14 37.75 -38.74 0.54
CA ARG A 14 37.83 -39.73 1.64
C ARG A 14 37.55 -39.20 3.05
N VAL A 15 36.37 -39.57 3.55
CA VAL A 15 36.06 -40.11 4.90
C VAL A 15 37.15 -40.04 5.98
N ARG A 16 36.82 -39.41 7.13
CA ARG A 16 36.98 -39.98 8.50
C ARG A 16 36.22 -39.17 9.55
N GLY A 17 35.51 -39.85 10.46
CA GLY A 17 34.80 -39.26 11.59
C GLY A 17 35.44 -39.57 12.96
N ARG A 18 34.65 -39.30 14.03
CA ARG A 18 34.94 -39.19 15.49
C ARG A 18 34.90 -37.71 15.94
N GLY A 19 34.32 -37.32 17.08
CA GLY A 19 33.59 -38.05 18.13
C GLY A 19 33.72 -37.35 19.51
N GLY A 20 32.71 -37.45 20.39
CA GLY A 20 32.61 -36.71 21.68
C GLY A 20 31.82 -35.40 21.53
N GLY A 21 30.98 -34.92 22.46
CA GLY A 21 30.98 -35.02 23.95
C GLY A 21 31.59 -33.72 24.52
N LEU A 22 31.09 -33.00 25.53
CA LEU A 22 30.07 -33.16 26.60
C LEU A 22 29.13 -31.91 26.63
N VAL A 23 27.89 -31.87 27.15
CA VAL A 23 27.33 -32.04 28.52
C VAL A 23 27.62 -30.87 29.50
N ASP A 24 26.54 -30.37 30.14
CA ASP A 24 26.44 -29.46 31.32
C ASP A 24 26.84 -27.96 31.16
N LEU A 25 26.22 -26.97 31.84
CA LEU A 25 25.79 -26.95 33.26
C LEU A 25 24.65 -25.94 33.60
N LEU A 26 23.93 -26.25 34.70
CA LEU A 26 22.91 -25.57 35.53
C LEU A 26 22.52 -24.07 35.32
N LEU A 27 21.25 -23.64 35.48
CA LEU A 27 20.29 -23.72 36.62
C LEU A 27 20.59 -22.73 37.78
N TRP A 28 19.71 -21.75 38.02
CA TRP A 28 19.60 -21.02 39.29
C TRP A 28 18.15 -20.99 39.78
N VAL A 29 17.95 -21.03 41.09
CA VAL A 29 16.67 -21.40 41.75
C VAL A 29 16.10 -20.23 42.54
N ALA A 30 14.76 -20.19 42.63
CA ALA A 30 14.00 -19.18 43.34
C ALA A 30 14.09 -19.26 44.89
N THR A 31 13.86 -18.11 45.53
CA THR A 31 13.34 -17.98 46.91
C THR A 31 12.37 -16.80 46.94
N GLY A 32 11.25 -16.85 47.67
CA GLY A 32 10.22 -15.80 47.57
C GLY A 32 9.39 -15.51 48.83
N GLY A 33 8.55 -14.47 48.72
CA GLY A 33 7.47 -14.07 49.65
C GLY A 33 7.89 -13.16 50.83
N PRO A 34 6.93 -12.61 51.60
CA PRO A 34 5.58 -12.12 51.18
C PRO A 34 5.11 -10.81 51.89
N HIS A 35 3.91 -10.30 51.52
CA HIS A 35 3.13 -9.18 52.14
C HIS A 35 3.72 -7.74 51.97
N GLU A 36 2.95 -6.65 51.77
CA GLU A 36 1.67 -6.20 52.37
C GLU A 36 0.75 -5.39 51.40
N ARG A 37 -0.42 -4.93 51.88
CA ARG A 37 -1.40 -4.06 51.19
C ARG A 37 -1.46 -2.66 51.81
N PRO A 38 -1.97 -1.66 51.08
CA PRO A 38 -3.08 -0.85 51.58
C PRO A 38 -4.22 -0.75 50.52
N VAL A 39 -5.47 -1.11 50.85
CA VAL A 39 -6.50 -0.27 51.52
C VAL A 39 -6.95 0.91 50.65
N LEU A 40 -8.11 0.73 50.01
CA LEU A 40 -8.94 1.78 49.39
C LEU A 40 -9.91 2.37 50.43
N THR A 41 -10.24 3.64 50.31
CA THR A 41 -11.31 4.31 51.07
C THR A 41 -12.52 4.59 50.16
N GLU A 42 -13.70 4.13 50.56
CA GLU A 42 -14.99 4.40 49.90
C GLU A 42 -15.65 5.72 50.39
N ALA A 43 -16.49 6.35 49.54
CA ALA A 43 -17.81 6.94 49.88
C ALA A 43 -18.59 7.31 48.57
N PRO A 44 -19.92 7.62 48.56
CA PRO A 44 -20.89 6.62 48.09
C PRO A 44 -22.07 7.11 47.20
N GLY A 45 -22.81 6.14 46.62
CA GLY A 45 -24.18 6.31 46.07
C GLY A 45 -24.26 6.44 44.53
N GLN A 46 -25.34 6.03 43.83
CA GLN A 46 -26.62 5.39 44.22
C GLN A 46 -27.13 4.47 43.07
N GLY A 47 -28.16 3.65 43.34
CA GLY A 47 -29.12 3.25 42.29
C GLY A 47 -28.98 1.85 41.68
N ARG A 48 -29.49 0.81 42.35
CA ARG A 48 -29.79 -0.49 41.71
C ARG A 48 -31.14 -0.46 40.99
N ARG A 49 -31.17 -0.93 39.73
CA ARG A 49 -32.34 -1.64 39.17
C ARG A 49 -31.87 -2.90 38.43
N ARG A 50 -32.44 -4.05 38.77
CA ARG A 50 -32.33 -5.31 38.00
C ARG A 50 -33.61 -5.50 37.19
N VAL A 51 -33.47 -5.95 35.96
CA VAL A 51 -34.54 -6.44 35.07
C VAL A 51 -34.05 -7.80 34.53
N PRO A 52 -34.92 -8.83 34.39
CA PRO A 52 -34.46 -10.21 34.27
C PRO A 52 -33.92 -10.59 32.89
N VAL A 53 -33.01 -11.57 32.87
CA VAL A 53 -32.40 -12.14 31.66
C VAL A 53 -33.21 -13.33 31.17
N THR A 54 -33.67 -13.29 29.91
CA THR A 54 -34.18 -14.45 29.18
C THR A 54 -33.85 -14.36 27.70
N GLY A 55 -33.01 -15.29 27.21
CA GLY A 55 -33.11 -15.81 25.84
C GLY A 55 -32.22 -15.20 24.74
N GLN A 56 -31.55 -16.11 24.02
CA GLN A 56 -31.00 -15.98 22.66
C GLN A 56 -29.81 -15.02 22.43
N TRP A 57 -28.65 -15.63 22.18
CA TRP A 57 -27.48 -14.98 21.60
C TRP A 57 -27.54 -15.09 20.06
N SER A 58 -27.72 -13.96 19.39
CA SER A 58 -27.47 -13.82 17.95
C SER A 58 -26.18 -13.02 17.75
N VAL A 59 -25.15 -13.64 17.17
CA VAL A 59 -23.87 -12.98 16.91
C VAL A 59 -23.98 -12.16 15.62
N GLY A 60 -24.39 -10.90 15.74
CA GLY A 60 -24.35 -9.92 14.66
C GLY A 60 -23.14 -9.01 14.81
N SER A 61 -22.12 -9.20 13.99
CA SER A 61 -20.91 -8.35 13.97
C SER A 61 -20.65 -7.80 12.56
N GLY A 62 -21.59 -6.98 12.06
CA GLY A 62 -21.30 -6.11 10.93
C GLY A 62 -20.40 -4.97 11.40
N VAL A 63 -19.16 -4.94 10.92
CA VAL A 63 -18.25 -3.80 11.14
C VAL A 63 -18.62 -2.72 10.13
N GLN A 64 -19.50 -1.80 10.51
CA GLN A 64 -19.64 -0.54 9.78
C GLN A 64 -18.44 0.37 10.11
N PRO A 65 -17.88 1.11 9.14
CA PRO A 65 -16.91 2.16 9.43
C PRO A 65 -17.55 3.27 10.29
N PRO A 66 -16.78 3.96 11.14
CA PRO A 66 -17.30 4.99 12.03
C PRO A 66 -17.95 6.14 11.26
N ASN A 67 -19.10 6.59 11.75
CA ASN A 67 -19.95 7.58 11.09
C ASN A 67 -19.36 9.00 11.20
N ARG A 68 -18.71 9.48 10.13
CA ARG A 68 -18.23 10.87 9.96
C ARG A 68 -18.96 11.57 8.79
N SER A 69 -18.86 12.91 8.75
CA SER A 69 -19.56 13.81 7.83
C SER A 69 -19.37 13.50 6.33
N PRO A 70 -20.29 13.91 5.42
CA PRO A 70 -20.10 13.74 3.98
C PRO A 70 -19.08 14.79 3.48
N THR A 71 -17.99 14.48 2.77
CA THR A 71 -17.56 13.27 2.04
C THR A 71 -16.01 13.31 2.06
N VAL A 72 -15.24 12.22 2.17
CA VAL A 72 -15.41 10.91 1.49
C VAL A 72 -15.02 9.71 2.36
N VAL A 73 -15.82 8.63 2.29
CA VAL A 73 -15.38 7.24 2.58
C VAL A 73 -15.83 6.38 1.39
N PRO A 74 -14.92 5.64 0.72
CA PRO A 74 -15.29 4.83 -0.43
C PRO A 74 -16.34 3.78 -0.06
N SER A 75 -17.44 3.73 -0.82
CA SER A 75 -18.55 2.80 -0.58
C SER A 75 -18.13 1.38 -0.94
N LEU A 76 -17.58 0.66 0.05
CA LEU A 76 -17.14 -0.72 -0.06
C LEU A 76 -18.25 -1.67 0.44
N PRO A 77 -18.40 -2.87 -0.17
CA PRO A 77 -19.36 -3.85 0.30
C PRO A 77 -18.96 -4.40 1.67
N ASN A 78 -19.94 -4.85 2.45
CA ASN A 78 -19.67 -5.61 3.67
C ASN A 78 -19.01 -6.93 3.29
N VAL A 79 -17.98 -7.34 4.05
CA VAL A 79 -17.36 -8.66 3.91
C VAL A 79 -17.67 -9.48 5.16
N HIS A 80 -18.29 -10.64 4.95
CA HIS A 80 -18.70 -11.58 5.99
C HIS A 80 -17.95 -12.90 5.85
N VAL A 81 -17.95 -13.72 6.90
CA VAL A 81 -17.43 -15.09 6.88
C VAL A 81 -18.53 -16.08 7.27
N THR A 82 -18.53 -17.25 6.65
CA THR A 82 -19.39 -18.37 7.05
C THR A 82 -18.64 -19.70 7.01
N THR A 83 -19.11 -20.66 7.80
CA THR A 83 -18.67 -22.06 7.76
C THR A 83 -19.71 -22.99 7.11
N ASP A 84 -20.82 -22.43 6.62
CA ASP A 84 -21.91 -23.19 6.02
C ASP A 84 -21.49 -23.81 4.68
N ALA A 85 -22.17 -24.89 4.29
CA ALA A 85 -21.94 -25.49 2.98
C ALA A 85 -22.45 -24.54 1.89
N ILE A 86 -21.76 -24.48 0.75
CA ILE A 86 -22.16 -23.60 -0.37
C ILE A 86 -23.61 -23.83 -0.79
N THR A 87 -24.11 -25.07 -0.69
CA THR A 87 -25.49 -25.51 -0.97
C THR A 87 -26.57 -24.77 -0.20
N ASP A 88 -26.19 -24.19 0.94
CA ASP A 88 -27.12 -23.61 1.92
C ASP A 88 -27.14 -22.08 1.82
N LEU A 89 -26.26 -21.50 0.97
CA LEU A 89 -26.11 -20.05 0.78
C LEU A 89 -27.06 -19.52 -0.30
N ALA A 90 -27.93 -18.59 0.10
CA ALA A 90 -28.79 -17.83 -0.82
C ALA A 90 -28.12 -16.49 -1.20
N VAL A 91 -27.67 -16.37 -2.44
CA VAL A 91 -26.94 -15.19 -2.99
C VAL A 91 -27.24 -14.99 -4.49
N ASP A 92 -26.74 -13.92 -5.12
CA ASP A 92 -26.94 -13.68 -6.57
C ASP A 92 -25.84 -14.28 -7.47
N VAL A 93 -24.69 -14.62 -6.87
CA VAL A 93 -23.53 -15.28 -7.51
C VAL A 93 -22.74 -16.10 -6.49
N LEU A 94 -22.42 -17.34 -6.84
CA LEU A 94 -21.40 -18.14 -6.18
C LEU A 94 -20.11 -18.16 -7.01
N ILE A 95 -19.00 -17.67 -6.45
CA ILE A 95 -17.67 -17.67 -7.08
C ILE A 95 -16.87 -18.89 -6.61
N VAL A 96 -16.37 -19.69 -7.54
CA VAL A 96 -15.55 -20.87 -7.24
C VAL A 96 -14.23 -20.90 -8.04
N PRO A 97 -13.11 -21.34 -7.44
CA PRO A 97 -11.79 -21.29 -8.05
C PRO A 97 -11.52 -22.46 -9.01
N VAL A 98 -10.83 -22.15 -10.11
CA VAL A 98 -10.32 -23.14 -11.07
C VAL A 98 -8.85 -22.86 -11.36
N PHE A 99 -8.03 -23.90 -11.30
CA PHE A 99 -6.63 -23.85 -11.69
C PHE A 99 -6.45 -24.20 -13.17
N ARG A 100 -5.33 -23.74 -13.73
CA ARG A 100 -4.95 -23.93 -15.12
C ARG A 100 -4.94 -25.41 -15.49
N GLY A 101 -5.60 -25.73 -16.60
CA GLY A 101 -5.77 -27.13 -17.04
C GLY A 101 -7.07 -27.78 -16.55
N ALA A 102 -8.08 -26.99 -16.19
CA ALA A 102 -9.38 -27.46 -15.70
C ALA A 102 -9.29 -28.26 -14.38
N ILE A 103 -8.30 -27.94 -13.54
CA ILE A 103 -8.16 -28.52 -12.20
C ILE A 103 -9.10 -27.76 -11.27
N GLU A 104 -10.05 -28.47 -10.68
CA GLU A 104 -11.09 -27.91 -9.82
C GLU A 104 -10.52 -27.52 -8.45
N GLY A 105 -10.80 -26.30 -7.99
CA GLY A 105 -10.52 -25.87 -6.62
C GLY A 105 -11.70 -26.13 -5.66
N PRO A 106 -11.58 -25.70 -4.39
CA PRO A 106 -12.59 -25.95 -3.37
C PRO A 106 -14.01 -25.49 -3.77
N GLY A 107 -14.98 -26.39 -3.62
CA GLY A 107 -16.40 -26.13 -3.96
C GLY A 107 -16.74 -26.20 -5.44
N THR A 108 -15.76 -26.27 -6.35
CA THR A 108 -16.01 -26.26 -7.80
C THR A 108 -16.73 -27.53 -8.28
N ASP A 109 -16.31 -28.72 -7.86
CA ASP A 109 -17.00 -29.99 -8.18
C ASP A 109 -18.49 -29.93 -7.75
N THR A 110 -18.75 -29.51 -6.51
CA THR A 110 -20.10 -29.36 -5.96
C THR A 110 -20.94 -28.37 -6.78
N ALA A 111 -20.38 -27.21 -7.14
CA ALA A 111 -21.05 -26.21 -7.96
C ALA A 111 -21.34 -26.71 -9.38
N LEU A 112 -20.41 -27.45 -10.01
CA LEU A 112 -20.58 -28.04 -11.34
C LEU A 112 -21.63 -29.16 -11.33
N ARG A 113 -21.61 -30.06 -10.35
CA ARG A 113 -22.63 -31.12 -10.17
C ARG A 113 -24.03 -30.53 -10.01
N ALA A 114 -24.17 -29.42 -9.29
CA ALA A 114 -25.45 -28.70 -9.14
C ALA A 114 -25.99 -28.15 -10.48
N LEU A 115 -25.12 -27.95 -11.48
CA LEU A 115 -25.48 -27.59 -12.85
C LEU A 115 -25.63 -28.80 -13.79
N GLY A 116 -25.45 -30.03 -13.29
CA GLY A 116 -25.41 -31.24 -14.12
C GLY A 116 -24.13 -31.38 -14.96
N LEU A 117 -23.07 -30.63 -14.64
CA LEU A 117 -21.77 -30.69 -15.30
C LEU A 117 -20.83 -31.67 -14.56
N SER A 118 -20.03 -32.42 -15.32
CA SER A 118 -19.09 -33.42 -14.80
C SER A 118 -17.62 -33.01 -14.87
N GLU A 119 -17.32 -31.89 -15.51
CA GLU A 119 -16.00 -31.25 -15.57
C GLU A 119 -16.17 -29.76 -15.86
N VAL A 120 -15.13 -28.96 -15.56
CA VAL A 120 -15.06 -27.54 -15.96
C VAL A 120 -15.27 -27.40 -17.49
N PRO A 121 -16.17 -26.52 -17.95
CA PRO A 121 -16.35 -26.25 -19.37
C PRO A 121 -15.04 -25.84 -20.06
N ARG A 122 -14.61 -26.64 -21.04
CA ARG A 122 -13.39 -26.39 -21.82
C ARG A 122 -13.64 -25.36 -22.93
N ASP A 123 -14.01 -24.14 -22.53
CA ASP A 123 -14.12 -23.02 -23.47
C ASP A 123 -12.72 -22.60 -23.97
N ALA A 124 -12.60 -22.22 -25.24
CA ALA A 124 -11.41 -21.57 -25.76
C ALA A 124 -11.09 -20.26 -25.02
N SER A 125 -12.12 -19.61 -24.45
CA SER A 125 -12.09 -18.35 -23.69
C SER A 125 -11.70 -18.47 -22.21
N PHE A 126 -11.80 -19.66 -21.60
CA PHE A 126 -11.48 -19.89 -20.18
C PHE A 126 -10.48 -21.04 -20.02
N ARG A 127 -9.30 -20.74 -19.48
CA ARG A 127 -8.15 -21.67 -19.35
C ARG A 127 -7.64 -21.77 -17.91
N GLY A 128 -8.30 -21.11 -16.95
CA GLY A 128 -7.89 -21.04 -15.56
C GLY A 128 -6.66 -20.15 -15.34
N LYS A 129 -6.45 -19.10 -16.15
CA LYS A 129 -5.40 -18.10 -15.90
C LYS A 129 -5.79 -17.18 -14.73
N PRO A 130 -4.84 -16.58 -13.99
CA PRO A 130 -5.15 -15.65 -12.90
C PRO A 130 -6.08 -14.52 -13.38
N GLY A 131 -7.22 -14.35 -12.72
CA GLY A 131 -8.20 -13.28 -13.01
C GLY A 131 -9.10 -13.53 -14.22
N GLU A 132 -8.97 -14.65 -14.92
CA GLU A 132 -9.89 -15.08 -15.99
C GLU A 132 -11.23 -15.50 -15.36
N VAL A 133 -12.38 -15.12 -15.93
CA VAL A 133 -13.71 -15.41 -15.36
C VAL A 133 -14.65 -16.04 -16.39
N LEU A 134 -15.47 -16.99 -15.96
CA LEU A 134 -16.56 -17.57 -16.76
C LEU A 134 -17.84 -17.66 -15.92
N GLN A 135 -18.89 -16.95 -16.34
CA GLN A 135 -20.19 -16.98 -15.67
C GLN A 135 -21.11 -18.02 -16.32
N LEU A 136 -21.75 -18.85 -15.47
CA LEU A 136 -22.68 -19.90 -15.82
C LEU A 136 -24.02 -19.63 -15.13
N ALA A 137 -25.14 -19.76 -15.85
CA ALA A 137 -26.47 -19.65 -15.25
C ALA A 137 -26.75 -20.87 -14.36
N ALA A 138 -27.33 -20.65 -13.17
CA ALA A 138 -27.65 -21.68 -12.19
C ALA A 138 -29.15 -21.69 -11.82
N PRO A 139 -30.06 -21.89 -12.79
CA PRO A 139 -31.49 -21.85 -12.54
C PRO A 139 -31.92 -22.92 -11.53
N GLY A 140 -32.66 -22.52 -10.50
CA GLY A 140 -33.11 -23.41 -9.42
C GLY A 140 -32.06 -23.68 -8.32
N GLN A 141 -30.84 -23.15 -8.44
CA GLN A 141 -29.85 -23.16 -7.37
C GLN A 141 -29.96 -21.87 -6.54
N PRO A 142 -29.63 -21.89 -5.23
CA PRO A 142 -29.86 -20.75 -4.35
C PRO A 142 -28.89 -19.58 -4.61
N TRP A 143 -27.85 -19.76 -5.43
CA TRP A 143 -26.95 -18.69 -5.88
C TRP A 143 -27.26 -18.06 -7.25
N GLY A 144 -28.23 -18.57 -8.02
CA GLY A 144 -28.67 -18.00 -9.31
C GLY A 144 -27.68 -18.05 -10.50
N ARG A 145 -26.38 -17.84 -10.26
CA ARG A 145 -25.24 -17.95 -11.18
C ARG A 145 -24.03 -18.57 -10.46
N VAL A 146 -23.26 -19.38 -11.18
CA VAL A 146 -21.91 -19.78 -10.76
C VAL A 146 -20.89 -19.00 -11.57
N MET A 147 -19.88 -18.43 -10.94
CA MET A 147 -18.71 -17.88 -11.61
C MET A 147 -17.49 -18.74 -11.34
N LEU A 148 -16.91 -19.31 -12.40
CA LEU A 148 -15.59 -19.91 -12.34
C LEU A 148 -14.55 -18.80 -12.45
N VAL A 149 -13.59 -18.74 -11.52
CA VAL A 149 -12.47 -17.79 -11.58
C VAL A 149 -11.14 -18.52 -11.63
N GLY A 150 -10.29 -18.13 -12.58
CA GLY A 150 -8.98 -18.70 -12.81
C GLY A 150 -7.95 -18.22 -11.78
N LEU A 151 -7.21 -19.16 -11.21
CA LEU A 151 -6.11 -18.90 -10.27
C LEU A 151 -4.71 -19.05 -10.87
N GLY A 152 -4.57 -19.63 -12.06
CA GLY A 152 -3.27 -19.97 -12.63
C GLY A 152 -2.80 -21.37 -12.23
N ARG A 153 -1.49 -21.58 -12.14
CA ARG A 153 -0.90 -22.89 -11.81
C ARG A 153 -1.00 -23.15 -10.30
N LEU A 154 -1.39 -24.37 -9.93
CA LEU A 154 -1.56 -24.78 -8.53
C LEU A 154 -0.23 -24.76 -7.75
N ASP A 155 0.87 -25.13 -8.40
CA ASP A 155 2.23 -25.16 -7.84
C ASP A 155 2.90 -23.78 -7.77
N GLU A 156 2.24 -22.73 -8.27
CA GLU A 156 2.68 -21.33 -8.20
C GLU A 156 1.73 -20.47 -7.34
N LEU A 157 0.77 -21.09 -6.63
CA LEU A 157 -0.26 -20.40 -5.87
C LEU A 157 0.35 -19.45 -4.82
N THR A 158 -0.17 -18.22 -4.79
CA THR A 158 0.16 -17.20 -3.79
C THR A 158 -1.11 -16.46 -3.33
N THR A 159 -1.06 -15.86 -2.15
CA THR A 159 -2.09 -14.92 -1.66
C THR A 159 -2.33 -13.77 -2.66
N ALA A 160 -1.27 -13.30 -3.33
CA ALA A 160 -1.38 -12.31 -4.40
C ALA A 160 -2.23 -12.77 -5.60
N MET A 161 -2.18 -14.06 -5.95
CA MET A 161 -3.04 -14.65 -7.00
C MET A 161 -4.49 -14.78 -6.53
N VAL A 162 -4.74 -15.19 -5.28
CA VAL A 162 -6.09 -15.21 -4.66
C VAL A 162 -6.72 -13.81 -4.69
N ARG A 163 -5.98 -12.78 -4.26
CA ARG A 163 -6.39 -11.37 -4.26
C ARG A 163 -6.74 -10.86 -5.66
N ARG A 164 -5.87 -11.13 -6.65
CA ARG A 164 -6.10 -10.74 -8.06
C ARG A 164 -7.33 -11.42 -8.65
N ALA A 165 -7.47 -12.72 -8.43
CA ALA A 165 -8.63 -13.48 -8.88
C ALA A 165 -9.94 -12.96 -8.27
N MET A 166 -9.98 -12.77 -6.94
CA MET A 166 -11.17 -12.26 -6.27
C MET A 166 -11.55 -10.84 -6.73
N GLY A 167 -10.56 -9.96 -6.95
CA GLY A 167 -10.81 -8.62 -7.48
C GLY A 167 -11.32 -8.60 -8.92
N ALA A 168 -10.80 -9.47 -9.79
CA ALA A 168 -11.32 -9.65 -11.15
C ALA A 168 -12.76 -10.18 -11.13
N ALA A 169 -13.04 -11.16 -10.26
CA ALA A 169 -14.35 -11.76 -10.11
C ALA A 169 -15.39 -10.74 -9.64
N ILE A 170 -15.15 -10.04 -8.53
CA ILE A 170 -16.05 -9.01 -8.00
C ILE A 170 -16.28 -7.88 -9.00
N ARG A 171 -15.23 -7.34 -9.62
CA ARG A 171 -15.33 -6.29 -10.65
C ARG A 171 -16.31 -6.65 -11.77
N SER A 172 -16.41 -7.93 -12.12
CA SER A 172 -17.32 -8.42 -13.18
C SER A 172 -18.80 -8.51 -12.76
N VAL A 173 -19.12 -8.32 -11.47
CA VAL A 173 -20.49 -8.43 -10.93
C VAL A 173 -20.97 -7.26 -10.07
N THR A 174 -20.11 -6.28 -9.73
CA THR A 174 -20.43 -5.09 -8.90
C THR A 174 -21.73 -4.36 -9.28
N THR A 175 -22.11 -4.37 -10.56
CA THR A 175 -23.33 -3.72 -11.11
C THR A 175 -24.46 -4.68 -11.48
N SER A 176 -24.34 -5.98 -11.15
CA SER A 176 -25.33 -7.01 -11.54
C SER A 176 -25.65 -8.04 -10.46
N ALA A 177 -25.08 -7.91 -9.27
CA ALA A 177 -25.31 -8.76 -8.09
C ALA A 177 -25.35 -7.87 -6.85
N ALA A 178 -26.27 -8.12 -5.92
CA ALA A 178 -26.27 -7.49 -4.61
C ALA A 178 -25.46 -8.31 -3.61
N THR A 179 -25.53 -9.64 -3.73
CA THR A 179 -24.95 -10.59 -2.80
C THR A 179 -24.07 -11.61 -3.52
N VAL A 180 -22.90 -11.89 -2.94
CA VAL A 180 -21.92 -12.84 -3.49
C VAL A 180 -21.45 -13.79 -2.40
N ALA A 181 -21.28 -15.07 -2.72
CA ALA A 181 -20.53 -16.03 -1.90
C ALA A 181 -19.28 -16.52 -2.65
N THR A 182 -18.21 -16.88 -1.93
CA THR A 182 -16.99 -17.40 -2.56
C THR A 182 -16.27 -18.47 -1.72
N THR A 183 -15.67 -19.44 -2.39
CA THR A 183 -14.79 -20.46 -1.78
C THR A 183 -13.30 -20.17 -1.97
N LEU A 184 -12.92 -19.00 -2.50
CA LEU A 184 -11.50 -18.67 -2.74
C LEU A 184 -10.65 -18.68 -1.46
N ALA A 185 -11.24 -18.37 -0.30
CA ALA A 185 -10.56 -18.42 0.99
C ALA A 185 -10.25 -19.86 1.49
N LEU A 186 -10.79 -20.90 0.83
CA LEU A 186 -10.50 -22.31 1.12
C LEU A 186 -9.30 -22.86 0.33
N VAL A 187 -8.82 -22.12 -0.67
CA VAL A 187 -7.78 -22.55 -1.63
C VAL A 187 -6.46 -22.82 -0.92
N GLU A 188 -6.09 -21.91 -0.02
CA GLU A 188 -5.07 -22.09 1.00
C GLU A 188 -5.75 -21.76 2.33
N THR A 189 -5.83 -22.71 3.26
CA THR A 189 -6.55 -22.52 4.53
C THR A 189 -5.68 -21.78 5.54
N SER A 190 -5.48 -20.48 5.32
CA SER A 190 -4.67 -19.60 6.17
C SER A 190 -5.35 -18.25 6.38
N ALA A 191 -5.01 -17.55 7.48
CA ALA A 191 -5.51 -16.20 7.74
C ALA A 191 -5.04 -15.20 6.66
N ALA A 192 -3.85 -15.40 6.09
CA ALA A 192 -3.32 -14.57 5.01
C ALA A 192 -4.11 -14.73 3.70
N SER A 193 -4.52 -15.96 3.36
CA SER A 193 -5.40 -16.25 2.22
C SER A 193 -6.80 -15.65 2.39
N ILE A 194 -7.37 -15.73 3.61
CA ILE A 194 -8.65 -15.07 3.94
C ILE A 194 -8.53 -13.54 3.80
N GLN A 195 -7.47 -12.93 4.36
CA GLN A 195 -7.22 -11.49 4.23
C GLN A 195 -7.06 -11.09 2.76
N ALA A 196 -6.31 -11.85 1.97
CA ALA A 196 -6.10 -11.60 0.54
C ALA A 196 -7.38 -11.72 -0.29
N ALA A 197 -8.26 -12.68 0.02
CA ALA A 197 -9.59 -12.79 -0.62
C ALA A 197 -10.47 -11.59 -0.26
N ALA A 198 -10.52 -11.18 1.00
CA ALA A 198 -11.27 -10.02 1.46
C ALA A 198 -10.76 -8.70 0.83
N GLU A 199 -9.45 -8.45 0.84
CA GLU A 199 -8.82 -7.31 0.16
C GLU A 199 -9.14 -7.31 -1.33
N GLY A 200 -9.04 -8.47 -1.98
CA GLY A 200 -9.39 -8.62 -3.40
C GLY A 200 -10.84 -8.24 -3.68
N ALA A 201 -11.77 -8.67 -2.82
CA ALA A 201 -13.18 -8.32 -2.96
C ALA A 201 -13.44 -6.82 -2.83
N LEU A 202 -12.91 -6.19 -1.78
CA LEU A 202 -13.08 -4.76 -1.49
C LEU A 202 -12.45 -3.90 -2.61
N LEU A 203 -11.19 -4.17 -2.96
CA LEU A 203 -10.44 -3.42 -3.98
C LEU A 203 -10.94 -3.70 -5.42
N GLY A 204 -11.63 -4.83 -5.63
CA GLY A 204 -12.37 -5.15 -6.86
C GLY A 204 -13.71 -4.42 -6.98
N ALA A 205 -14.37 -4.14 -5.85
CA ALA A 205 -15.60 -3.36 -5.78
C ALA A 205 -15.37 -1.85 -5.89
N TYR A 206 -14.19 -1.36 -5.50
CA TYR A 206 -13.81 0.06 -5.56
C TYR A 206 -14.02 0.70 -6.95
N ARG A 207 -14.61 1.91 -6.95
CA ARG A 207 -14.81 2.77 -8.12
C ARG A 207 -14.62 4.23 -7.70
N TYR A 208 -14.07 5.05 -8.60
CA TYR A 208 -14.10 6.50 -8.50
C TYR A 208 -15.03 7.07 -9.57
N ASP A 209 -16.11 7.72 -9.15
CA ASP A 209 -17.14 8.26 -10.05
C ASP A 209 -17.68 9.64 -9.63
N GLU A 210 -17.10 10.31 -8.62
CA GLU A 210 -17.54 11.62 -8.12
C GLU A 210 -17.61 12.70 -9.22
N SER A 211 -16.69 12.67 -10.18
CA SER A 211 -16.68 13.60 -11.31
C SER A 211 -17.68 13.24 -12.43
N ARG A 212 -18.55 12.23 -12.25
CA ARG A 212 -19.59 11.83 -13.22
C ARG A 212 -20.96 12.37 -12.81
N SER A 213 -21.65 12.99 -13.77
CA SER A 213 -23.05 13.43 -13.59
C SER A 213 -24.07 12.29 -13.53
N ALA A 214 -23.70 11.11 -14.02
CA ALA A 214 -24.50 9.89 -13.98
C ALA A 214 -23.55 8.68 -13.75
N PRO A 215 -23.23 8.35 -12.48
CA PRO A 215 -22.50 7.12 -12.15
C PRO A 215 -23.34 5.87 -12.46
N ASP A 216 -22.68 4.74 -12.73
CA ASP A 216 -23.39 3.46 -12.86
C ASP A 216 -23.74 2.95 -11.44
N PRO A 217 -24.98 2.52 -11.16
CA PRO A 217 -25.36 2.08 -9.82
C PRO A 217 -24.54 0.85 -9.39
N VAL A 218 -23.82 0.99 -8.26
CA VAL A 218 -23.26 -0.15 -7.54
C VAL A 218 -24.41 -0.91 -6.90
N THR A 219 -24.54 -2.19 -7.25
CA THR A 219 -25.59 -3.07 -6.69
C THR A 219 -25.05 -3.91 -5.53
N LEU A 220 -23.77 -4.26 -5.58
CA LEU A 220 -23.11 -5.13 -4.60
C LEU A 220 -23.07 -4.51 -3.20
N THR A 221 -23.75 -5.15 -2.24
CA THR A 221 -23.76 -4.77 -0.82
C THR A 221 -22.96 -5.73 0.05
N ASP A 222 -22.95 -7.04 -0.28
CA ASP A 222 -22.42 -8.07 0.63
C ASP A 222 -21.61 -9.15 -0.11
N VAL A 223 -20.44 -9.48 0.44
CA VAL A 223 -19.56 -10.56 -0.01
C VAL A 223 -19.31 -11.53 1.14
N THR A 224 -19.66 -12.79 0.97
CA THR A 224 -19.52 -13.84 1.98
C THR A 224 -18.36 -14.78 1.62
N LEU A 225 -17.35 -14.87 2.48
CA LEU A 225 -16.24 -15.80 2.36
C LEU A 225 -16.56 -17.10 3.09
N VAL A 226 -16.56 -18.23 2.38
CA VAL A 226 -16.64 -19.55 3.02
C VAL A 226 -15.26 -19.90 3.57
N VAL A 227 -15.18 -20.19 4.87
CA VAL A 227 -13.95 -20.50 5.61
C VAL A 227 -14.07 -21.83 6.36
N PRO A 228 -12.95 -22.52 6.67
CA PRO A 228 -13.00 -23.74 7.48
C PRO A 228 -13.45 -23.41 8.90
N SER A 229 -14.23 -24.29 9.54
CA SER A 229 -14.69 -24.09 10.93
C SER A 229 -13.53 -23.93 11.93
N SER A 230 -12.37 -24.52 11.64
CA SER A 230 -11.14 -24.38 12.43
C SER A 230 -10.50 -22.98 12.36
N LEU A 231 -10.94 -22.12 11.44
CA LEU A 231 -10.42 -20.76 11.25
C LEU A 231 -11.48 -19.67 11.51
N ALA A 232 -12.70 -20.01 11.95
CA ALA A 232 -13.80 -19.03 12.07
C ALA A 232 -13.42 -17.78 12.90
N GLU A 233 -12.74 -17.96 14.04
CA GLU A 233 -12.27 -16.84 14.88
C GLU A 233 -11.17 -16.02 14.20
N ALA A 234 -10.18 -16.69 13.59
CA ALA A 234 -9.08 -16.04 12.86
C ALA A 234 -9.58 -15.30 11.60
N ALA A 235 -10.64 -15.80 10.96
CA ALA A 235 -11.24 -15.25 9.77
C ALA A 235 -11.86 -13.87 10.03
N ALA A 236 -12.55 -13.69 11.16
CA ALA A 236 -13.09 -12.38 11.55
C ALA A 236 -11.98 -11.33 11.74
N ASN A 237 -10.83 -11.74 12.30
CA ASN A 237 -9.66 -10.87 12.44
C ASN A 237 -9.03 -10.53 11.07
N ALA A 238 -8.88 -11.54 10.19
CA ALA A 238 -8.35 -11.37 8.84
C ALA A 238 -9.23 -10.45 7.97
N VAL A 239 -10.56 -10.55 8.07
CA VAL A 239 -11.50 -9.67 7.37
C VAL A 239 -11.47 -8.24 7.91
N ARG A 240 -11.40 -8.04 9.23
CA ARG A 240 -11.25 -6.69 9.82
C ARG A 240 -9.98 -6.00 9.30
N ARG A 241 -8.87 -6.74 9.27
CA ARG A 241 -7.59 -6.24 8.74
C ARG A 241 -7.69 -5.93 7.25
N ALA A 242 -8.28 -6.82 6.45
CA ALA A 242 -8.53 -6.57 5.04
C ALA A 242 -9.36 -5.30 4.78
N ALA A 243 -10.38 -5.05 5.61
CA ALA A 243 -11.20 -3.85 5.53
C ALA A 243 -10.36 -2.58 5.73
N LEU A 244 -9.54 -2.54 6.77
CA LEU A 244 -8.64 -1.40 7.08
C LEU A 244 -7.57 -1.21 6.00
N HIS A 245 -6.91 -2.29 5.56
CA HIS A 245 -5.91 -2.22 4.48
C HIS A 245 -6.53 -1.75 3.15
N ALA A 246 -7.77 -2.15 2.86
CA ALA A 246 -8.47 -1.74 1.64
C ALA A 246 -9.00 -0.30 1.73
N SER A 247 -9.57 0.13 2.87
CA SER A 247 -10.04 1.51 3.05
C SER A 247 -8.89 2.51 2.94
N ALA A 248 -7.77 2.23 3.61
CA ALA A 248 -6.52 2.99 3.51
C ALA A 248 -6.02 3.12 2.07
N GLN A 249 -6.01 2.01 1.31
CA GLN A 249 -5.62 2.03 -0.09
C GLN A 249 -6.62 2.80 -0.97
N CYS A 250 -7.92 2.72 -0.68
CA CYS A 250 -8.94 3.45 -1.43
C CYS A 250 -8.87 4.97 -1.17
N VAL A 251 -8.57 5.43 0.05
CA VAL A 251 -8.26 6.85 0.34
C VAL A 251 -7.13 7.35 -0.56
N ALA A 252 -6.04 6.58 -0.67
CA ALA A 252 -4.92 6.93 -1.56
C ALA A 252 -5.32 6.92 -3.06
N ARG A 253 -6.26 6.07 -3.46
CA ARG A 253 -6.81 6.05 -4.83
C ARG A 253 -7.70 7.26 -5.11
N ASP A 254 -8.55 7.65 -4.17
CA ASP A 254 -9.48 8.76 -4.30
C ASP A 254 -8.74 10.10 -4.43
N LEU A 255 -7.73 10.33 -3.59
CA LEU A 255 -6.88 11.53 -3.68
C LEU A 255 -6.15 11.62 -5.05
N VAL A 256 -5.56 10.53 -5.53
CA VAL A 256 -4.92 10.47 -6.87
C VAL A 256 -5.93 10.56 -8.02
N ALA A 257 -7.17 10.13 -7.80
CA ALA A 257 -8.26 10.20 -8.77
C ALA A 257 -8.93 11.57 -8.81
N MET A 258 -8.80 12.41 -7.78
CA MET A 258 -9.38 13.75 -7.78
C MET A 258 -8.70 14.66 -8.83
N PRO A 259 -9.45 15.42 -9.64
CA PRO A 259 -8.89 16.35 -10.61
C PRO A 259 -8.00 17.44 -9.96
N PRO A 260 -6.89 17.85 -10.60
CA PRO A 260 -5.96 18.82 -10.02
C PRO A 260 -6.60 20.21 -9.84
N ASN A 261 -7.61 20.56 -10.64
CA ASN A 261 -8.38 21.80 -10.43
C ASN A 261 -9.25 21.78 -9.17
N GLN A 262 -9.47 20.61 -8.54
CA GLN A 262 -10.22 20.45 -7.28
C GLN A 262 -9.30 20.15 -6.09
N LEU A 263 -8.16 19.48 -6.32
CA LEU A 263 -7.21 19.11 -5.28
C LEU A 263 -5.83 19.76 -5.53
N GLY A 264 -5.58 20.90 -4.87
CA GLY A 264 -4.27 21.55 -4.79
C GLY A 264 -3.60 21.34 -3.41
N PRO A 265 -2.44 21.99 -3.16
CA PRO A 265 -1.67 21.78 -1.93
C PRO A 265 -2.43 22.11 -0.64
N GLU A 266 -3.26 23.16 -0.67
CA GLU A 266 -4.10 23.55 0.47
C GLU A 266 -5.25 22.56 0.68
N GLU A 267 -5.90 22.12 -0.40
CA GLU A 267 -7.01 21.17 -0.31
C GLU A 267 -6.57 19.78 0.19
N VAL A 268 -5.34 19.32 -0.14
CA VAL A 268 -4.77 18.10 0.48
C VAL A 268 -4.50 18.29 1.97
N ALA A 269 -4.00 19.47 2.37
CA ALA A 269 -3.76 19.76 3.79
C ALA A 269 -5.07 19.82 4.59
N THR A 270 -6.11 20.46 4.04
CA THR A 270 -7.47 20.46 4.61
C THR A 270 -8.04 19.04 4.70
N TYR A 271 -7.86 18.21 3.65
CA TYR A 271 -8.32 16.82 3.69
C TYR A 271 -7.71 16.05 4.86
N ALA A 272 -6.40 16.18 5.09
CA ALA A 272 -5.72 15.51 6.21
C ALA A 272 -6.27 15.96 7.58
N VAL A 273 -6.52 17.26 7.77
CA VAL A 273 -7.11 17.81 9.00
C VAL A 273 -8.55 17.29 9.21
N ASP A 274 -9.36 17.26 8.16
CA ASP A 274 -10.80 16.92 8.27
C ASP A 274 -11.07 15.41 8.41
N HIS A 275 -10.17 14.54 7.92
CA HIS A 275 -10.43 13.10 7.77
C HIS A 275 -9.63 12.19 8.71
N LEU A 276 -8.47 12.60 9.21
CA LEU A 276 -7.66 11.77 10.12
C LEU A 276 -8.25 11.72 11.54
N GLY A 277 -7.82 10.74 12.34
CA GLY A 277 -8.31 10.53 13.71
C GLY A 277 -7.94 11.69 14.66
N ASP A 278 -8.73 11.89 15.74
CA ASP A 278 -8.37 12.86 16.81
C ASP A 278 -7.10 12.44 17.57
N ASP A 279 -6.74 11.16 17.42
CA ASP A 279 -5.53 10.47 17.84
C ASP A 279 -4.30 10.74 16.94
N ILE A 280 -4.48 11.42 15.81
CA ILE A 280 -3.41 11.88 14.92
C ILE A 280 -3.19 13.38 15.14
N GLU A 281 -1.98 13.77 15.54
CA GLU A 281 -1.56 15.17 15.56
C GLU A 281 -1.28 15.64 14.13
N VAL A 282 -1.90 16.75 13.71
CA VAL A 282 -1.77 17.34 12.37
C VAL A 282 -1.35 18.81 12.48
N GLU A 283 -0.13 19.11 12.03
CA GLU A 283 0.41 20.47 11.94
C GLU A 283 0.51 20.88 10.46
N VAL A 284 0.03 22.08 10.10
CA VAL A 284 0.08 22.58 8.71
C VAL A 284 0.96 23.83 8.66
N TRP A 285 2.01 23.79 7.84
CA TRP A 285 2.89 24.91 7.54
C TRP A 285 2.47 25.56 6.21
N ASP A 286 2.20 26.87 6.27
CA ASP A 286 1.97 27.72 5.11
C ASP A 286 3.27 28.26 4.51
N GLU A 287 3.15 29.06 3.44
CA GLU A 287 4.32 29.62 2.74
C GLU A 287 5.18 30.54 3.62
N ASP A 288 4.58 31.25 4.58
CA ASP A 288 5.30 32.12 5.51
C ASP A 288 6.10 31.29 6.52
N ARG A 289 5.51 30.21 7.04
CA ARG A 289 6.19 29.24 7.90
C ARG A 289 7.31 28.52 7.16
N LEU A 290 7.09 28.10 5.91
CA LEU A 290 8.10 27.48 5.04
C LEU A 290 9.30 28.40 4.78
N ARG A 291 9.07 29.72 4.59
CA ARG A 291 10.16 30.70 4.49
C ARG A 291 10.92 30.88 5.81
N ALA A 292 10.24 30.86 6.95
CA ALA A 292 10.88 30.96 8.26
C ALA A 292 11.76 29.73 8.58
N GLU A 293 11.30 28.53 8.23
CA GLU A 293 12.02 27.26 8.44
C GLU A 293 13.00 26.91 7.31
N ARG A 294 13.15 27.79 6.30
CA ARG A 294 14.09 27.67 5.18
C ARG A 294 13.89 26.41 4.33
N CYS A 295 12.63 26.04 4.09
CA CYS A 295 12.24 24.94 3.20
C CYS A 295 12.41 25.33 1.71
N GLY A 296 13.66 25.47 1.27
CA GLY A 296 14.01 26.06 -0.02
C GLY A 296 13.49 25.27 -1.22
N GLY A 297 13.42 23.95 -1.13
CA GLY A 297 12.95 23.08 -2.21
C GLY A 297 11.48 23.27 -2.53
N LEU A 298 10.62 23.21 -1.51
CA LEU A 298 9.18 23.47 -1.60
C LEU A 298 8.87 24.87 -2.14
N LEU A 299 9.56 25.89 -1.63
CA LEU A 299 9.40 27.27 -2.07
C LEU A 299 9.79 27.45 -3.54
N SER A 300 10.94 26.89 -3.95
CA SER A 300 11.42 26.94 -5.32
C SER A 300 10.49 26.20 -6.28
N VAL A 301 10.02 25.00 -5.94
CA VAL A 301 9.12 24.25 -6.83
C VAL A 301 7.77 24.95 -6.98
N ALA A 302 7.22 25.52 -5.90
CA ALA A 302 5.88 26.09 -5.92
C ALA A 302 5.80 27.54 -6.42
N GLN A 303 6.90 28.30 -6.52
CA GLN A 303 6.88 29.72 -6.96
C GLN A 303 6.32 29.94 -8.38
N GLY A 304 6.13 28.86 -9.15
CA GLY A 304 5.46 28.86 -10.45
C GLY A 304 3.93 28.88 -10.38
N SER A 305 3.30 28.37 -9.31
CA SER A 305 1.85 28.30 -9.17
C SER A 305 1.25 29.53 -8.47
N ALA A 306 -0.05 29.75 -8.70
CA ALA A 306 -0.88 30.66 -7.91
C ALA A 306 -1.41 30.00 -6.62
N ARG A 307 -1.20 28.70 -6.44
CA ARG A 307 -1.54 27.92 -5.24
C ARG A 307 -0.27 27.74 -4.40
N PRO A 308 -0.16 28.38 -3.23
CA PRO A 308 1.04 28.32 -2.41
C PRO A 308 1.32 26.91 -1.89
N PRO A 309 2.60 26.56 -1.62
CA PRO A 309 2.98 25.26 -1.09
C PRO A 309 2.44 25.04 0.33
N ARG A 310 2.41 23.77 0.75
CA ARG A 310 2.19 23.37 2.14
C ARG A 310 3.22 22.31 2.54
N LEU A 311 3.54 22.27 3.82
CA LEU A 311 4.06 21.06 4.44
C LEU A 311 3.08 20.66 5.53
N VAL A 312 2.64 19.41 5.52
CA VAL A 312 1.77 18.89 6.58
C VAL A 312 2.53 17.84 7.35
N ARG A 313 2.58 18.03 8.67
CA ARG A 313 3.30 17.16 9.60
C ARG A 313 2.26 16.33 10.33
N LEU A 314 2.35 15.01 10.19
CA LEU A 314 1.47 14.06 10.85
C LEU A 314 2.22 13.34 11.95
N ARG A 315 1.52 12.98 13.03
CA ARG A 315 2.10 12.12 14.06
C ARG A 315 1.08 11.23 14.74
N TYR A 316 1.41 9.95 14.74
CA TYR A 316 0.75 8.89 15.49
C TYR A 316 1.67 8.40 16.61
N ARG A 317 1.19 8.40 17.85
CA ARG A 317 1.95 7.90 19.01
C ARG A 317 1.13 6.87 19.79
N PRO A 318 1.46 5.57 19.73
CA PRO A 318 0.82 4.57 20.58
C PRO A 318 1.23 4.74 22.05
N PRO A 319 0.51 4.13 23.02
CA PRO A 319 0.76 4.33 24.45
C PRO A 319 2.14 3.86 24.96
N ALA A 320 2.77 2.93 24.24
CA ALA A 320 4.09 2.38 24.55
C ALA A 320 4.78 1.99 23.23
N PRO A 321 5.39 2.95 22.50
CA PRO A 321 6.03 2.66 21.23
C PRO A 321 7.27 1.79 21.43
N VAL A 322 7.44 0.78 20.57
CA VAL A 322 8.64 -0.09 20.57
C VAL A 322 9.75 0.41 19.65
N ALA A 323 9.40 1.27 18.70
CA ALA A 323 10.27 1.95 17.75
C ALA A 323 9.60 3.26 17.28
N SER A 324 10.36 4.10 16.59
CA SER A 324 9.92 5.36 15.97
C SER A 324 10.38 5.42 14.51
N VAL A 325 9.49 5.77 13.59
CA VAL A 325 9.81 5.90 12.16
C VAL A 325 9.17 7.13 11.54
N ALA A 326 9.79 7.67 10.49
CA ALA A 326 9.26 8.79 9.71
C ALA A 326 8.87 8.34 8.29
N LEU A 327 7.72 8.79 7.80
CA LEU A 327 7.31 8.67 6.40
C LEU A 327 7.40 10.02 5.68
N VAL A 328 8.07 10.10 4.53
CA VAL A 328 8.16 11.37 3.76
C VAL A 328 7.48 11.23 2.41
N GLY A 329 6.47 12.04 2.13
CA GLY A 329 5.64 11.89 0.93
C GLY A 329 5.90 12.98 -0.13
N LYS A 330 6.19 12.59 -1.37
CA LYS A 330 6.09 13.51 -2.53
C LYS A 330 4.63 13.84 -2.78
N GLY A 331 4.30 15.14 -2.77
CA GLY A 331 2.95 15.68 -2.87
C GLY A 331 2.79 16.70 -4.00
N ILE A 332 3.31 16.43 -5.20
CA ILE A 332 3.12 17.36 -6.33
C ILE A 332 1.71 17.18 -6.90
N THR A 333 0.79 18.09 -6.55
CA THR A 333 -0.65 17.93 -6.86
C THR A 333 -0.95 18.05 -8.36
N PHE A 334 -0.12 18.78 -9.08
CA PHE A 334 -0.01 18.69 -10.53
C PHE A 334 1.40 19.03 -10.98
N ASP A 335 1.94 18.21 -11.89
CA ASP A 335 3.28 18.38 -12.42
C ASP A 335 3.28 18.59 -13.95
N SER A 336 3.66 19.79 -14.36
CA SER A 336 3.86 20.15 -15.78
C SER A 336 5.33 20.03 -16.24
N GLY A 337 6.27 19.83 -15.31
CA GLY A 337 7.71 19.99 -15.50
C GLY A 337 8.23 21.42 -15.33
N GLY A 338 7.37 22.38 -14.97
CA GLY A 338 7.75 23.79 -14.80
C GLY A 338 8.20 24.43 -16.12
N ILE A 339 9.35 25.11 -16.12
CA ILE A 339 9.96 25.68 -17.34
C ILE A 339 10.45 24.56 -18.28
N SER A 340 10.97 23.46 -17.72
CA SER A 340 11.30 22.21 -18.41
C SER A 340 10.07 21.38 -18.80
N LEU A 341 9.08 22.01 -19.43
CA LEU A 341 7.78 21.41 -19.79
C LEU A 341 7.87 19.97 -20.32
N LYS A 342 7.10 19.07 -19.70
CA LYS A 342 6.94 17.65 -20.05
C LYS A 342 6.61 17.43 -21.52
N ARG A 343 7.26 16.44 -22.15
CA ARG A 343 7.10 16.10 -23.57
C ARG A 343 7.02 14.57 -23.76
N PRO A 344 6.10 14.05 -24.61
CA PRO A 344 5.02 14.76 -25.29
C PRO A 344 3.96 15.29 -24.32
N SER A 345 3.03 16.14 -24.78
CA SER A 345 2.01 16.74 -23.90
C SER A 345 1.11 15.72 -23.19
N SER A 346 0.86 14.56 -23.81
CA SER A 346 0.12 13.45 -23.19
C SER A 346 0.83 12.80 -21.98
N ALA A 347 2.09 13.16 -21.71
CA ALA A 347 2.74 12.82 -20.44
C ALA A 347 2.10 13.55 -19.25
N MET A 348 1.48 14.72 -19.46
CA MET A 348 0.82 15.51 -18.41
C MET A 348 -0.55 14.95 -17.99
N ASP A 349 -1.23 14.16 -18.83
CA ASP A 349 -2.60 13.67 -18.60
C ASP A 349 -2.75 12.85 -17.29
N ALA A 350 -1.66 12.24 -16.82
CA ALA A 350 -1.59 11.43 -15.60
C ALA A 350 -0.96 12.16 -14.40
N MET A 351 -0.45 13.39 -14.56
CA MET A 351 0.40 14.07 -13.56
C MET A 351 -0.33 14.63 -12.35
N LYS A 352 -1.66 14.49 -12.29
CA LYS A 352 -2.39 14.59 -11.01
C LYS A 352 -2.06 13.45 -10.04
N GLY A 353 -1.53 12.33 -10.54
CA GLY A 353 -1.06 11.22 -9.71
C GLY A 353 0.34 11.41 -9.15
N ASP A 354 0.96 12.58 -9.37
CA ASP A 354 2.31 12.88 -8.92
C ASP A 354 2.40 13.29 -7.43
N MET A 355 1.25 13.28 -6.75
CA MET A 355 1.09 13.34 -5.30
C MET A 355 0.84 11.96 -4.66
N GLY A 356 1.01 10.87 -5.42
CA GLY A 356 0.73 9.50 -4.96
C GLY A 356 1.53 9.05 -3.73
N GLY A 357 2.66 9.69 -3.44
CA GLY A 357 3.43 9.50 -2.21
C GLY A 357 2.66 9.98 -0.99
N VAL A 358 2.28 11.27 -0.97
CA VAL A 358 1.41 11.82 0.09
C VAL A 358 0.08 11.07 0.19
N ALA A 359 -0.55 10.73 -0.94
CA ALA A 359 -1.79 9.96 -0.94
C ALA A 359 -1.65 8.63 -0.17
N ALA A 360 -0.54 7.93 -0.35
CA ALA A 360 -0.26 6.69 0.36
C ALA A 360 0.00 6.92 1.86
N VAL A 361 0.71 7.97 2.24
CA VAL A 361 0.95 8.29 3.65
C VAL A 361 -0.36 8.66 4.37
N ILE A 362 -1.21 9.50 3.77
CA ILE A 362 -2.55 9.80 4.33
C ILE A 362 -3.39 8.51 4.44
N GLY A 363 -3.33 7.64 3.43
CA GLY A 363 -3.96 6.31 3.48
C GLY A 363 -3.48 5.49 4.68
N VAL A 364 -2.18 5.39 4.91
CA VAL A 364 -1.58 4.70 6.08
C VAL A 364 -2.09 5.29 7.39
N PHE A 365 -1.99 6.62 7.57
CA PHE A 365 -2.40 7.30 8.79
C PHE A 365 -3.89 7.17 9.11
N SER A 366 -4.75 6.94 8.11
CA SER A 366 -6.20 6.79 8.32
C SER A 366 -6.63 5.50 9.03
N VAL A 367 -5.72 4.58 9.37
CA VAL A 367 -6.03 3.28 10.00
C VAL A 367 -5.02 2.80 11.07
N LEU A 368 -4.01 3.59 11.44
CA LEU A 368 -2.94 3.14 12.37
C LEU A 368 -3.50 2.72 13.73
N THR A 369 -4.45 3.49 14.27
CA THR A 369 -5.09 3.27 15.56
C THR A 369 -5.98 2.02 15.56
N GLU A 370 -6.80 1.82 14.52
CA GLU A 370 -7.68 0.66 14.38
C GLU A 370 -6.92 -0.65 14.11
N LEU A 371 -5.73 -0.57 13.48
CA LEU A 371 -4.83 -1.70 13.33
C LEU A 371 -4.06 -2.03 14.63
N GLY A 372 -3.87 -1.05 15.51
CA GLY A 372 -3.13 -1.21 16.76
C GLY A 372 -1.62 -1.30 16.55
N VAL A 373 -1.07 -0.43 15.70
CA VAL A 373 0.37 -0.37 15.41
C VAL A 373 1.14 0.08 16.66
N ASN A 374 2.17 -0.68 17.07
CA ASN A 374 2.97 -0.37 18.27
C ASN A 374 4.21 0.50 17.99
N VAL A 375 4.30 1.09 16.80
CA VAL A 375 5.40 1.97 16.37
C VAL A 375 4.91 3.43 16.41
N GLU A 376 5.73 4.36 16.91
CA GLU A 376 5.47 5.80 16.73
C GLU A 376 5.77 6.18 15.28
N VAL A 377 4.80 6.77 14.58
CA VAL A 377 4.95 7.13 13.17
C VAL A 377 4.78 8.64 13.03
N SER A 378 5.84 9.33 12.62
CA SER A 378 5.77 10.71 12.13
C SER A 378 5.67 10.70 10.60
N ALA A 379 5.18 11.79 10.01
CA ALA A 379 5.29 11.98 8.58
C ALA A 379 5.36 13.45 8.16
N GLU A 380 6.06 13.68 7.05
CA GLU A 380 6.24 14.99 6.43
C GLU A 380 5.66 14.93 4.99
N LEU A 381 4.56 15.65 4.74
CA LEU A 381 3.86 15.67 3.46
C LEU A 381 4.27 16.92 2.66
N CYS A 382 5.14 16.74 1.67
CA CYS A 382 5.74 17.83 0.90
C CYS A 382 4.85 18.23 -0.28
N LEU A 383 3.98 19.24 -0.09
CA LEU A 383 2.91 19.60 -1.03
C LEU A 383 3.22 20.86 -1.86
N ALA A 384 3.21 20.73 -3.18
CA ALA A 384 3.44 21.82 -4.13
C ALA A 384 2.72 21.56 -5.47
N GLU A 385 2.70 22.56 -6.36
CA GLU A 385 2.16 22.45 -7.72
C GLU A 385 3.20 23.02 -8.71
N ASN A 386 3.75 22.18 -9.60
CA ASN A 386 4.88 22.54 -10.46
C ASN A 386 4.38 23.07 -11.82
N LEU A 387 4.33 24.39 -11.98
CA LEU A 387 3.78 25.09 -13.16
C LEU A 387 4.77 26.09 -13.78
N PRO A 388 4.75 26.29 -15.12
CA PRO A 388 5.43 27.40 -15.76
C PRO A 388 4.72 28.73 -15.44
N SER A 389 5.50 29.76 -15.13
CA SER A 389 5.00 31.14 -15.03
C SER A 389 6.13 32.14 -15.22
N GLY A 390 5.83 33.44 -15.13
CA GLY A 390 6.85 34.49 -15.11
C GLY A 390 7.69 34.53 -13.81
N SER A 391 7.26 33.83 -12.76
CA SER A 391 7.95 33.70 -11.47
C SER A 391 8.55 32.31 -11.23
N ALA A 392 8.20 31.30 -12.01
CA ALA A 392 8.67 29.92 -11.85
C ALA A 392 10.21 29.81 -11.79
N THR A 393 10.72 28.84 -11.03
CA THR A 393 12.15 28.50 -11.01
C THR A 393 12.62 28.14 -12.42
N ARG A 394 13.87 28.49 -12.71
CA ARG A 394 14.51 28.34 -14.01
C ARG A 394 15.69 27.38 -13.89
N PRO A 395 16.06 26.70 -14.99
CA PRO A 395 17.37 26.07 -15.09
C PRO A 395 18.50 27.07 -14.74
N SER A 396 19.49 26.64 -13.97
CA SER A 396 20.60 27.42 -13.37
C SER A 396 20.23 28.33 -12.18
N ASP A 397 19.02 28.27 -11.64
CA ASP A 397 18.74 28.84 -10.31
C ASP A 397 19.32 27.93 -9.21
N VAL A 398 19.81 28.52 -8.11
CA VAL A 398 20.35 27.78 -6.95
C VAL A 398 19.39 27.89 -5.77
N VAL A 399 19.03 26.75 -5.20
CA VAL A 399 18.20 26.61 -3.99
C VAL A 399 19.12 26.42 -2.78
N THR A 400 18.72 26.94 -1.62
CA THR A 400 19.43 26.72 -0.35
C THR A 400 18.49 26.07 0.65
N TYR A 401 18.92 24.94 1.21
CA TYR A 401 18.19 24.16 2.20
C TYR A 401 18.48 24.65 3.63
N ARG A 402 17.71 24.14 4.58
CA ARG A 402 17.73 24.55 5.99
C ARG A 402 18.99 24.11 6.75
N ASP A 403 19.64 23.05 6.34
CA ASP A 403 20.97 22.62 6.79
C ASP A 403 22.10 23.55 6.26
N GLY A 404 21.83 24.29 5.18
CA GLY A 404 22.76 25.16 4.47
C GLY A 404 23.20 24.63 3.11
N THR A 405 22.84 23.38 2.76
CA THR A 405 23.19 22.74 1.49
C THR A 405 22.60 23.50 0.31
N THR A 406 23.40 23.72 -0.74
CA THR A 406 22.99 24.40 -1.96
C THR A 406 22.82 23.44 -3.13
N VAL A 407 21.73 23.60 -3.89
CA VAL A 407 21.40 22.76 -5.05
C VAL A 407 21.14 23.60 -6.28
N GLU A 408 21.92 23.39 -7.33
CA GLU A 408 21.68 23.94 -8.66
C GLU A 408 20.53 23.18 -9.35
N VAL A 409 19.47 23.90 -9.72
CA VAL A 409 18.33 23.35 -10.45
C VAL A 409 18.65 23.42 -11.94
N LEU A 410 19.06 22.30 -12.54
CA LEU A 410 19.30 22.20 -13.99
C LEU A 410 18.08 21.67 -14.75
N ASN A 411 17.15 21.02 -14.06
CA ASN A 411 15.90 20.57 -14.65
C ASN A 411 14.72 20.76 -13.67
N THR A 412 13.75 21.61 -14.02
CA THR A 412 12.54 21.83 -13.21
C THR A 412 11.51 20.70 -13.31
N ASP A 413 11.78 19.70 -14.16
CA ASP A 413 11.07 18.41 -14.30
C ASP A 413 11.67 17.31 -13.37
N ALA A 414 12.58 17.72 -12.48
CA ALA A 414 13.12 16.91 -11.38
C ALA A 414 12.81 17.62 -10.04
N GLU A 415 11.58 18.09 -9.90
CA GLU A 415 11.02 18.82 -8.76
C GLU A 415 10.82 17.93 -7.51
N GLY A 416 10.43 16.67 -7.69
CA GLY A 416 10.00 15.80 -6.60
C GLY A 416 11.10 15.55 -5.57
N ARG A 417 12.34 15.42 -6.03
CA ARG A 417 13.49 15.29 -5.13
C ARG A 417 13.81 16.58 -4.38
N LEU A 418 13.52 17.74 -4.97
CA LEU A 418 13.76 19.02 -4.33
C LEU A 418 12.80 19.23 -3.15
N VAL A 419 11.52 18.90 -3.31
CA VAL A 419 10.54 19.01 -2.21
C VAL A 419 10.74 17.94 -1.14
N LEU A 420 11.15 16.73 -1.53
CA LEU A 420 11.47 15.65 -0.58
C LEU A 420 12.69 15.99 0.29
N ALA A 421 13.71 16.66 -0.24
CA ALA A 421 14.89 17.04 0.54
C ALA A 421 14.55 17.89 1.78
N ASP A 422 13.56 18.79 1.69
CA ASP A 422 13.08 19.55 2.87
C ASP A 422 12.46 18.60 3.92
N GLY A 423 11.63 17.65 3.49
CA GLY A 423 10.97 16.67 4.36
C GLY A 423 11.91 15.61 4.94
N LEU A 424 12.94 15.21 4.19
CA LEU A 424 13.99 14.29 4.65
C LEU A 424 14.86 14.95 5.73
N LEU A 425 15.25 16.22 5.56
CA LEU A 425 15.96 16.98 6.60
C LEU A 425 15.11 17.09 7.88
N LEU A 426 13.81 17.40 7.75
CA LEU A 426 12.86 17.41 8.88
C LEU A 426 12.76 16.05 9.60
N ALA A 427 12.74 14.96 8.83
CA ALA A 427 12.67 13.60 9.37
C ALA A 427 13.98 13.17 10.05
N ALA A 428 15.14 13.52 9.50
CA ALA A 428 16.46 13.22 10.08
C ALA A 428 16.68 13.99 11.40
N GLU A 429 16.27 15.26 11.46
CA GLU A 429 16.29 16.07 12.70
C GLU A 429 15.42 15.49 13.84
N ALA A 430 14.49 14.59 13.53
CA ALA A 430 13.57 14.00 14.52
C ALA A 430 14.16 12.79 15.29
N ASP A 431 15.38 12.34 14.95
CA ASP A 431 16.09 11.23 15.61
C ASP A 431 15.26 9.93 15.68
N VAL A 432 14.74 9.51 14.52
CA VAL A 432 13.92 8.29 14.35
C VAL A 432 14.77 7.07 14.00
N ASP A 433 14.30 5.87 14.32
CA ASP A 433 14.99 4.61 14.03
C ASP A 433 15.09 4.31 12.53
N ALA A 434 14.12 4.78 11.72
CA ALA A 434 14.15 4.69 10.26
C ALA A 434 13.32 5.77 9.54
N ILE A 435 13.73 6.13 8.33
CA ILE A 435 13.00 7.03 7.41
C ILE A 435 12.60 6.24 6.15
N VAL A 436 11.34 6.31 5.74
CA VAL A 436 10.88 5.75 4.46
C VAL A 436 10.20 6.84 3.65
N ASP A 437 10.81 7.25 2.54
CA ASP A 437 10.20 8.21 1.62
C ASP A 437 9.53 7.54 0.42
N ILE A 438 8.42 8.11 -0.03
CA ILE A 438 7.55 7.53 -1.06
C ILE A 438 7.24 8.59 -2.12
N ALA A 439 7.56 8.28 -3.37
CA ALA A 439 7.37 9.23 -4.46
C ALA A 439 7.21 8.60 -5.83
N THR A 440 6.44 9.26 -6.68
CA THR A 440 6.51 9.13 -8.13
C THR A 440 7.74 9.90 -8.63
N LEU A 441 8.94 9.38 -8.36
CA LEU A 441 10.16 10.18 -8.49
C LEU A 441 10.73 10.17 -9.91
N THR A 442 10.89 9.00 -10.53
CA THR A 442 11.61 8.92 -11.80
C THR A 442 10.88 8.11 -12.87
N GLY A 443 10.80 8.66 -14.08
CA GLY A 443 10.45 7.86 -15.27
C GLY A 443 11.46 6.73 -15.54
N ALA A 444 12.68 6.87 -15.01
CA ALA A 444 13.76 5.90 -15.12
C ALA A 444 13.46 4.57 -14.39
N VAL A 445 12.80 4.58 -13.22
CA VAL A 445 12.41 3.33 -12.54
C VAL A 445 11.45 2.51 -13.40
N SER A 446 10.51 3.19 -14.06
CA SER A 446 9.54 2.56 -14.96
C SER A 446 10.18 1.97 -16.21
N ALA A 447 11.29 2.56 -16.67
CA ALA A 447 12.10 2.04 -17.77
C ALA A 447 12.94 0.82 -17.35
N ALA A 448 13.42 0.79 -16.10
CA ALA A 448 14.26 -0.28 -15.57
C ALA A 448 13.48 -1.55 -15.20
N ILE A 449 12.40 -1.43 -14.41
CA ILE A 449 11.64 -2.57 -13.85
C ILE A 449 10.17 -2.63 -14.29
N GLY A 450 9.74 -1.71 -15.17
CA GLY A 450 8.40 -1.69 -15.73
C GLY A 450 7.33 -1.08 -14.82
N ARG A 451 6.12 -0.90 -15.37
CA ARG A 451 4.97 -0.27 -14.69
C ARG A 451 4.20 -1.22 -13.77
N HIS A 452 4.90 -2.10 -13.07
CA HIS A 452 4.29 -3.18 -12.27
C HIS A 452 4.85 -3.34 -10.86
N ALA A 453 6.09 -2.88 -10.62
CA ALA A 453 6.76 -2.98 -9.34
C ALA A 453 7.21 -1.60 -8.83
N VAL A 454 7.43 -1.50 -7.51
CA VAL A 454 8.07 -0.38 -6.84
C VAL A 454 9.59 -0.55 -6.94
N GLY A 455 10.33 0.52 -7.25
CA GLY A 455 11.79 0.52 -7.09
C GLY A 455 12.13 0.86 -5.65
N VAL A 456 12.86 -0.03 -4.98
CA VAL A 456 13.32 0.19 -3.60
C VAL A 456 14.81 0.49 -3.63
N PHE A 457 15.23 1.56 -2.98
CA PHE A 457 16.62 1.90 -2.72
C PHE A 457 16.77 2.05 -1.21
N ALA A 458 17.92 1.69 -0.64
CA ALA A 458 18.15 1.84 0.80
C ALA A 458 19.64 2.04 1.10
N ASN A 459 19.95 2.67 2.23
CA ASN A 459 21.29 2.68 2.83
C ASN A 459 21.47 1.57 3.89
N ASP A 460 20.38 0.91 4.30
CA ASP A 460 20.34 -0.14 5.31
C ASP A 460 19.73 -1.45 4.76
N ASP A 461 20.44 -2.57 4.95
CA ASP A 461 20.05 -3.88 4.43
C ASP A 461 18.89 -4.53 5.22
N ASP A 462 18.72 -4.21 6.50
CA ASP A 462 17.65 -4.79 7.34
C ASP A 462 16.30 -4.15 6.98
N LEU A 463 16.25 -2.81 6.89
CA LEU A 463 15.08 -2.05 6.42
C LEU A 463 14.69 -2.44 4.99
N LEU A 464 15.66 -2.58 4.09
CA LEU A 464 15.44 -3.08 2.73
C LEU A 464 14.74 -4.45 2.74
N ARG A 465 15.26 -5.40 3.53
CA ARG A 465 14.71 -6.76 3.61
C ARG A 465 13.31 -6.78 4.22
N GLN A 466 13.03 -5.93 5.22
CA GLN A 466 11.69 -5.75 5.79
C GLN A 466 10.69 -5.25 4.73
N LEU A 467 11.02 -4.16 4.03
CA LEU A 467 10.12 -3.54 3.03
C LEU A 467 9.86 -4.46 1.81
N LEU A 468 10.87 -5.20 1.34
CA LEU A 468 10.69 -6.18 0.28
C LEU A 468 9.76 -7.34 0.72
N THR A 469 9.94 -7.84 1.95
CA THR A 469 9.10 -8.91 2.51
C THR A 469 7.66 -8.44 2.70
N ALA A 470 7.46 -7.25 3.28
CA ALA A 470 6.15 -6.64 3.46
C ALA A 470 5.42 -6.43 2.12
N GLY A 471 6.14 -6.02 1.06
CA GLY A 471 5.59 -5.88 -0.29
C GLY A 471 5.18 -7.20 -0.92
N GLU A 472 5.98 -8.27 -0.76
CA GLU A 472 5.62 -9.61 -1.23
C GLU A 472 4.34 -10.12 -0.55
N GLU A 473 4.25 -10.02 0.78
CA GLU A 473 3.06 -10.45 1.55
C GLU A 473 1.81 -9.59 1.23
N ALA A 474 1.98 -8.27 1.07
CA ALA A 474 0.94 -7.37 0.57
C ALA A 474 0.57 -7.64 -0.89
N GLY A 475 1.37 -8.39 -1.66
CA GLY A 475 1.18 -8.60 -3.09
C GLY A 475 1.36 -7.33 -3.91
N GLU A 476 2.20 -6.41 -3.44
CA GLU A 476 2.63 -5.17 -4.09
C GLU A 476 4.11 -5.38 -4.48
N PRO A 477 4.40 -5.82 -5.72
CA PRO A 477 5.75 -6.22 -6.09
C PRO A 477 6.74 -5.07 -5.94
N SER A 478 7.91 -5.38 -5.37
CA SER A 478 8.99 -4.44 -5.12
C SER A 478 10.31 -5.04 -5.58
N TRP A 479 11.27 -4.21 -6.00
CA TRP A 479 12.58 -4.68 -6.45
C TRP A 479 13.69 -3.72 -6.00
N HIS A 480 14.76 -4.27 -5.43
CA HIS A 480 15.94 -3.49 -5.02
C HIS A 480 16.72 -2.99 -6.23
N LEU A 481 16.99 -1.68 -6.27
CA LEU A 481 17.86 -1.03 -7.23
C LEU A 481 19.06 -0.39 -6.50
N PRO A 482 20.27 -0.47 -7.08
CA PRO A 482 21.50 -0.14 -6.36
C PRO A 482 21.73 1.38 -6.22
N LEU A 483 22.42 1.75 -5.14
CA LEU A 483 22.99 3.08 -4.88
C LEU A 483 24.53 3.00 -4.97
N TRP A 484 25.06 2.86 -6.19
CA TRP A 484 26.51 2.83 -6.43
C TRP A 484 27.11 4.23 -6.26
N GLU A 485 28.18 4.34 -5.46
CA GLU A 485 28.77 5.63 -5.08
C GLU A 485 29.40 6.37 -6.26
N GLU A 486 29.87 5.63 -7.26
CA GLU A 486 30.45 6.18 -8.49
C GLU A 486 29.42 6.99 -9.31
N LEU A 487 28.12 6.84 -9.05
CA LEU A 487 27.07 7.66 -9.66
C LEU A 487 26.87 9.01 -8.94
N SER A 488 27.43 9.20 -7.74
CA SER A 488 27.39 10.45 -6.98
C SER A 488 28.22 11.56 -7.65
N GLU A 489 29.29 11.22 -8.37
CA GLU A 489 30.06 12.15 -9.22
C GLU A 489 29.13 12.87 -10.22
N GLY A 490 28.08 12.18 -10.69
CA GLY A 490 27.07 12.74 -11.57
C GLY A 490 26.19 13.84 -10.95
N LEU A 491 26.27 14.07 -9.64
CA LEU A 491 25.52 15.09 -8.89
C LEU A 491 26.36 16.31 -8.49
N GLU A 492 27.65 16.37 -8.83
CA GLU A 492 28.50 17.55 -8.58
C GLU A 492 28.06 18.78 -9.41
N SER A 493 28.15 19.98 -8.83
CA SER A 493 27.89 21.27 -9.49
C SER A 493 29.12 22.18 -9.44
N ASP A 494 29.29 23.02 -10.47
CA ASP A 494 30.34 24.05 -10.53
C ASP A 494 30.02 25.29 -9.65
N VAL A 495 28.77 25.44 -9.19
CA VAL A 495 28.25 26.68 -8.56
C VAL A 495 27.48 26.45 -7.25
N ALA A 496 27.22 25.20 -6.88
CA ALA A 496 26.50 24.78 -5.69
C ALA A 496 27.10 23.46 -5.16
N ASP A 497 26.66 23.00 -3.99
CA ASP A 497 27.16 21.74 -3.40
C ASP A 497 26.70 20.52 -4.20
N LEU A 498 25.51 20.58 -4.81
CA LEU A 498 24.93 19.55 -5.68
C LEU A 498 24.21 20.17 -6.88
N ARG A 499 23.93 19.35 -7.91
CA ARG A 499 22.91 19.63 -8.95
C ARG A 499 21.73 18.67 -8.86
N ASN A 500 20.53 19.13 -9.21
CA ASN A 500 19.31 18.34 -9.05
C ASN A 500 19.10 17.21 -10.09
N ILE A 501 20.04 17.01 -11.01
CA ILE A 501 19.96 15.97 -12.04
C ILE A 501 21.34 15.34 -12.27
N GLY A 502 21.34 14.03 -12.54
CA GLY A 502 22.56 13.32 -12.92
C GLY A 502 23.12 13.77 -14.26
N ASP A 503 24.40 13.47 -14.47
CA ASP A 503 25.00 13.55 -15.80
C ASP A 503 24.23 12.66 -16.79
N LYS A 504 23.88 13.23 -17.96
CA LYS A 504 23.17 12.51 -19.01
C LYS A 504 24.00 11.34 -19.57
N ASP A 505 25.32 11.48 -19.59
CA ASP A 505 26.21 10.48 -20.19
C ASP A 505 26.49 9.31 -19.23
N MET A 506 26.28 9.47 -17.92
CA MET A 506 26.33 8.39 -16.92
C MET A 506 25.05 7.54 -16.87
N GLY A 507 23.90 8.13 -17.20
CA GLY A 507 22.60 7.44 -17.18
C GLY A 507 22.08 7.16 -15.77
N ALA A 508 21.61 5.93 -15.51
CA ALA A 508 21.17 5.44 -14.20
C ALA A 508 20.22 6.37 -13.38
N GLY A 509 19.39 7.16 -14.06
CA GLY A 509 18.65 8.29 -13.44
C GLY A 509 17.73 7.96 -12.26
N ALA A 510 17.34 6.69 -12.06
CA ALA A 510 16.62 6.22 -10.89
C ALA A 510 17.55 6.14 -9.66
N SER A 511 18.69 5.44 -9.78
CA SER A 511 19.75 5.40 -8.76
C SER A 511 20.28 6.78 -8.43
N VAL A 512 20.47 7.65 -9.43
CA VAL A 512 20.87 9.05 -9.18
C VAL A 512 19.78 9.87 -8.46
N GLY A 513 18.50 9.52 -8.65
CA GLY A 513 17.41 10.05 -7.82
C GLY A 513 17.54 9.64 -6.36
N GLY A 514 17.74 8.35 -6.10
CA GLY A 514 17.98 7.84 -4.75
C GLY A 514 19.24 8.40 -4.09
N LEU A 515 20.35 8.54 -4.82
CA LEU A 515 21.59 9.13 -4.29
C LEU A 515 21.43 10.59 -3.88
N PHE A 516 20.68 11.37 -4.67
CA PHE A 516 20.34 12.75 -4.30
C PHE A 516 19.54 12.78 -2.99
N LEU A 517 18.53 11.92 -2.82
CA LEU A 517 17.73 11.85 -1.59
C LEU A 517 18.57 11.38 -0.39
N ARG A 518 19.44 10.38 -0.57
CA ARG A 518 20.35 9.86 0.47
C ARG A 518 21.30 10.93 1.04
N HIS A 519 21.51 12.05 0.35
CA HIS A 519 22.29 13.17 0.90
C HIS A 519 21.58 13.82 2.11
N PHE A 520 20.25 13.84 2.13
CA PHE A 520 19.43 14.61 3.07
C PHE A 520 18.92 13.81 4.29
N VAL A 521 19.50 12.64 4.56
CA VAL A 521 19.05 11.74 5.66
C VAL A 521 20.05 11.59 6.80
N ASP A 522 21.14 12.37 6.80
CA ASP A 522 22.20 12.41 7.83
C ASP A 522 22.68 11.03 8.35
N GLY A 523 22.72 10.03 7.47
CA GLY A 523 23.13 8.67 7.81
C GLY A 523 22.08 7.83 8.58
N THR A 524 20.90 8.36 8.88
CA THR A 524 19.76 7.61 9.44
C THR A 524 19.41 6.42 8.54
N PRO A 525 19.03 5.24 9.09
CA PRO A 525 18.52 4.13 8.30
C PRO A 525 17.35 4.57 7.43
N TRP A 526 17.48 4.39 6.12
CA TRP A 526 16.61 5.03 5.14
C TRP A 526 16.33 4.14 3.93
N ALA A 527 15.10 4.22 3.43
CA ALA A 527 14.69 3.65 2.17
C ALA A 527 13.80 4.58 1.34
N HIS A 528 14.03 4.59 0.03
CA HIS A 528 13.20 5.26 -0.96
C HIS A 528 12.33 4.25 -1.73
N LEU A 529 11.03 4.54 -1.81
CA LEU A 529 10.06 3.81 -2.61
C LEU A 529 9.68 4.64 -3.85
N ASP A 530 10.37 4.42 -4.98
CA ASP A 530 9.99 5.00 -6.27
C ASP A 530 8.79 4.23 -6.84
N ILE A 531 7.61 4.80 -6.64
CA ILE A 531 6.33 4.25 -7.06
C ILE A 531 5.90 4.73 -8.46
N ALA A 532 6.71 5.49 -9.21
CA ALA A 532 6.32 6.06 -10.51
C ALA A 532 5.78 5.02 -11.51
N GLY A 533 6.29 3.78 -11.47
CA GLY A 533 5.76 2.67 -12.27
C GLY A 533 4.52 1.99 -11.67
N ALA A 534 4.41 1.95 -10.35
CA ALA A 534 3.39 1.17 -9.64
C ALA A 534 2.10 1.94 -9.32
N SER A 535 2.19 3.27 -9.17
CA SER A 535 1.12 4.16 -8.68
C SER A 535 -0.05 4.36 -9.65
N TRP A 536 0.15 4.17 -10.97
CA TRP A 536 -0.83 4.52 -12.00
C TRP A 536 -1.12 3.39 -13.00
N ARG A 537 -2.39 3.24 -13.42
CA ARG A 537 -2.82 2.31 -14.48
C ARG A 537 -3.75 2.96 -15.49
N ASP A 538 -3.49 2.74 -16.77
CA ASP A 538 -4.31 3.31 -17.85
C ASP A 538 -5.65 2.57 -18.04
N LYS A 539 -5.75 1.35 -17.48
CA LYS A 539 -6.91 0.46 -17.50
C LYS A 539 -7.03 -0.28 -16.17
N GLU A 540 -8.26 -0.63 -15.80
CA GLU A 540 -8.52 -1.55 -14.69
C GLU A 540 -7.91 -2.93 -14.98
N ARG A 541 -7.41 -3.60 -13.94
CA ARG A 541 -6.88 -4.95 -14.02
C ARG A 541 -6.95 -5.61 -12.66
N ASP A 542 -7.60 -6.78 -12.59
CA ASP A 542 -7.71 -7.55 -11.35
C ASP A 542 -8.35 -6.68 -10.22
N HIS A 543 -7.69 -6.59 -9.06
CA HIS A 543 -8.06 -5.72 -7.93
C HIS A 543 -7.50 -4.28 -8.05
N LEU A 544 -6.82 -3.93 -9.14
CA LEU A 544 -6.28 -2.59 -9.40
C LEU A 544 -7.26 -1.76 -10.24
N SER A 545 -7.58 -0.59 -9.72
CA SER A 545 -8.30 0.48 -10.41
C SER A 545 -7.54 1.03 -11.61
N LYS A 546 -8.27 1.69 -12.51
CA LYS A 546 -7.71 2.67 -13.44
C LYS A 546 -7.33 3.93 -12.67
N GLN A 547 -6.37 4.71 -13.17
CA GLN A 547 -5.75 5.85 -12.51
C GLN A 547 -4.94 5.39 -11.30
N GLY A 548 -5.11 6.01 -10.13
CA GLY A 548 -4.39 5.65 -8.90
C GLY A 548 -4.59 4.19 -8.52
N THR A 549 -3.50 3.53 -8.12
CA THR A 549 -3.52 2.17 -7.55
C THR A 549 -3.54 2.18 -6.02
N GLY A 550 -3.03 3.24 -5.38
CA GLY A 550 -2.81 3.31 -3.93
C GLY A 550 -1.62 2.47 -3.44
N VAL A 551 -0.73 2.03 -4.33
CA VAL A 551 0.58 1.46 -3.94
C VAL A 551 1.47 2.60 -3.40
N PRO A 552 2.16 2.46 -2.25
CA PRO A 552 2.47 1.21 -1.53
C PRO A 552 1.78 1.10 -0.16
N VAL A 553 0.52 1.55 -0.03
CA VAL A 553 -0.19 1.61 1.26
C VAL A 553 -0.14 0.29 2.02
N ARG A 554 -0.41 -0.85 1.35
CA ARG A 554 -0.48 -2.14 2.02
C ARG A 554 0.91 -2.70 2.36
N THR A 555 1.94 -2.36 1.59
CA THR A 555 3.34 -2.60 1.98
C THR A 555 3.70 -1.84 3.26
N LEU A 556 3.40 -0.54 3.32
CA LEU A 556 3.72 0.30 4.48
C LEU A 556 2.98 -0.16 5.73
N LEU A 557 1.67 -0.40 5.65
CA LEU A 557 0.90 -0.96 6.77
C LEU A 557 1.49 -2.30 7.23
N ARG A 558 1.80 -3.21 6.29
CA ARG A 558 2.35 -4.52 6.65
C ARG A 558 3.71 -4.43 7.32
N TRP A 559 4.56 -3.51 6.90
CA TRP A 559 5.86 -3.24 7.51
C TRP A 559 5.71 -2.69 8.94
N LEU A 560 4.86 -1.68 9.14
CA LEU A 560 4.61 -1.07 10.47
C LEU A 560 4.02 -2.07 11.48
N GLU A 561 3.23 -3.04 11.01
CA GLU A 561 2.71 -4.14 11.83
C GLU A 561 3.74 -5.22 12.17
N GLN A 562 4.89 -5.26 11.47
CA GLN A 562 5.98 -6.22 11.68
C GLN A 562 7.15 -5.63 12.47
N ALA A 563 7.29 -4.31 12.48
CA ALA A 563 8.23 -3.58 13.32
C ALA A 563 7.76 -3.42 14.79
N GLY A 564 6.58 -3.95 15.13
CA GLY A 564 5.86 -3.80 16.42
C GLY A 564 5.86 -5.03 17.32
#